data_AF-A0A421CRA7-F1
#
_entry.id   AF-A0A421CRA7-F1
#
_cell.length_a   1.000
_cell.length_b   1.000
_cell.length_c   1.000
_cell.angle_alpha   90.00
_cell.angle_beta   90.00
_cell.angle_gamma   90.00
#
_symmetry.space_group_name_H-M   'P 1'
#
loop_
_entity.id
_entity.type
_entity.pdbx_description
1 polymer ?
#
loop_
_entity_poly.entity_id
_entity_poly.type
_entity_poly.pdbx_seq_one_letter_code
_entity_poly.pdbx_strand_id
1 'polypeptide(L)'
;EKNNVRSEDYVIGITASGRTPYVKGALSKAKEIGCKTALICNVKNPELMKISDIVVSLRTGPEVIAGSTRMKAGTAQKMVLNMISTVTMIKLGKTFKNYMVDVKIMNQKLEERAERIISEVTGLDKKTCKEYLIKADMKPKLAILMILSGKDKEFCIEALKKNEVLNEALKTLKN
;
A
#
# COMPACT_ATOMS: atom_id res chain seq x y z
N GLU A 1 11.54 22.25 2.37
CA GLU A 1 12.77 21.81 1.68
C GLU A 1 13.49 20.66 2.42
N LYS A 2 12.93 19.44 2.43
CA LYS A 2 13.71 18.23 2.79
C LYS A 2 13.22 16.98 2.05
N ASN A 3 11.94 16.95 1.68
CA ASN A 3 11.30 15.84 0.97
C ASN A 3 10.87 16.16 -0.47
N ASN A 4 11.21 17.35 -1.00
CA ASN A 4 10.85 17.80 -2.37
C ASN A 4 9.39 17.51 -2.77
N VAL A 5 8.43 17.84 -1.89
CA VAL A 5 6.99 17.61 -2.10
C VAL A 5 6.51 18.35 -3.36
N ARG A 6 5.75 17.66 -4.22
CA ARG A 6 5.25 18.17 -5.51
C ARG A 6 3.73 18.09 -5.61
N SER A 7 3.16 18.71 -6.62
CA SER A 7 1.72 18.72 -6.90
C SER A 7 1.10 17.33 -7.06
N GLU A 8 1.89 16.35 -7.51
CA GLU A 8 1.45 14.97 -7.72
C GLU A 8 1.38 14.17 -6.40
N ASP A 9 1.99 14.68 -5.33
CA ASP A 9 1.96 14.03 -4.03
C ASP A 9 0.61 14.20 -3.33
N TYR A 10 0.30 13.23 -2.47
CA TYR A 10 -0.84 13.30 -1.56
C TYR A 10 -0.36 13.48 -0.12
N VAL A 11 -0.80 14.55 0.55
CA VAL A 11 -0.35 14.86 1.92
C VAL A 11 -1.45 14.56 2.93
N ILE A 12 -1.15 13.68 3.88
CA ILE A 12 -2.09 13.28 4.95
C ILE A 12 -1.62 13.88 6.28
N GLY A 13 -2.39 14.84 6.81
CA GLY A 13 -2.21 15.39 8.14
C GLY A 13 -2.84 14.47 9.19
N ILE A 14 -2.11 14.18 10.27
CA ILE A 14 -2.59 13.30 11.35
C ILE A 14 -2.54 14.06 12.66
N THR A 15 -3.68 14.22 13.32
CA THR A 15 -3.76 14.82 14.64
C THR A 15 -5.03 14.37 15.36
N ALA A 16 -4.90 13.86 16.59
CA ALA A 16 -6.07 13.50 17.38
C ALA A 16 -6.97 14.72 17.67
N SER A 17 -6.37 15.88 17.96
CA SER A 17 -7.08 17.10 18.35
C SER A 17 -7.70 17.87 17.19
N GLY A 18 -7.24 17.62 15.94
CA GLY A 18 -7.75 18.34 14.77
C GLY A 18 -7.35 19.81 14.70
N ARG A 19 -6.38 20.26 15.51
CA ARG A 19 -5.92 21.67 15.59
C ARG A 19 -4.40 21.85 15.75
N THR A 20 -3.61 20.78 15.59
CA THR A 20 -2.16 20.83 15.84
C THR A 20 -1.47 21.82 14.87
N PRO A 21 -0.77 22.87 15.36
CA PRO A 21 -0.17 23.90 14.50
C PRO A 21 0.83 23.38 13.47
N TYR A 22 1.63 22.39 13.83
CA TYR A 22 2.56 21.76 12.88
C TYR A 22 1.83 21.13 11.68
N VAL A 23 0.73 20.41 11.95
CA VAL A 23 -0.10 19.81 10.90
C VAL A 23 -0.78 20.87 10.05
N LYS A 24 -1.22 21.97 10.68
CA LYS A 24 -1.76 23.14 9.97
C LYS A 24 -0.77 23.71 8.95
N GLY A 25 0.48 23.94 9.38
CA GLY A 25 1.53 24.45 8.51
C GLY A 25 1.84 23.49 7.35
N ALA A 26 1.95 22.19 7.64
CA ALA A 26 2.20 21.18 6.61
C ALA A 26 1.08 21.09 5.57
N LEU A 27 -0.19 21.05 6.01
CA LEU A 27 -1.34 21.00 5.10
C LEU A 27 -1.50 22.28 4.29
N SER A 28 -1.28 23.45 4.92
CA SER A 28 -1.34 24.74 4.22
C SER A 28 -0.27 24.80 3.13
N LYS A 29 0.96 24.39 3.45
CA LYS A 29 2.04 24.39 2.46
C LYS A 29 1.81 23.39 1.33
N ALA A 30 1.29 22.20 1.63
CA ALA A 30 0.93 21.20 0.63
C ALA A 30 -0.13 21.77 -0.35
N LYS A 31 -1.12 22.49 0.19
CA LYS A 31 -2.15 23.14 -0.64
C LYS A 31 -1.58 24.25 -1.53
N GLU A 32 -0.65 25.06 -1.03
CA GLU A 32 0.08 26.05 -1.85
C GLU A 32 0.85 25.41 -3.01
N ILE A 33 1.43 24.22 -2.80
CA ILE A 33 2.14 23.45 -3.82
C ILE A 33 1.18 22.84 -4.85
N GLY A 34 -0.12 22.75 -4.53
CA GLY A 34 -1.14 22.12 -5.37
C GLY A 34 -1.38 20.65 -5.07
N CYS A 35 -0.82 20.11 -3.98
CA CYS A 35 -1.07 18.74 -3.55
C CYS A 35 -2.53 18.53 -3.18
N LYS A 36 -3.02 17.30 -3.35
CA LYS A 36 -4.24 16.85 -2.67
C LYS A 36 -3.95 16.55 -1.21
N THR A 37 -4.91 16.86 -0.35
CA THR A 37 -4.73 16.80 1.10
C THR A 37 -5.82 15.99 1.79
N ALA A 38 -5.48 15.31 2.89
CA ALA A 38 -6.44 14.73 3.80
C ALA A 38 -6.07 14.97 5.26
N LEU A 39 -7.06 14.94 6.13
CA LEU A 39 -6.90 15.04 7.58
C LEU A 39 -7.47 13.79 8.25
N ILE A 40 -6.67 13.13 9.09
CA ILE A 40 -7.12 12.09 10.01
C ILE A 40 -7.14 12.66 11.42
N CYS A 41 -8.31 12.64 12.07
CA CYS A 41 -8.48 13.16 13.43
C CYS A 41 -9.54 12.41 14.24
N ASN A 42 -9.69 12.79 15.52
CA ASN A 42 -10.56 12.08 16.46
C ASN A 42 -11.66 12.98 17.05
N VAL A 43 -11.86 14.17 16.48
CA VAL A 43 -12.86 15.16 16.91
C VAL A 43 -13.91 15.40 15.82
N LYS A 44 -15.15 15.74 16.22
CA LYS A 44 -16.27 15.94 15.29
C LYS A 44 -16.01 17.07 14.28
N ASN A 45 -15.55 18.22 14.78
CA ASN A 45 -15.38 19.46 14.01
C ASN A 45 -13.93 19.94 14.14
N PRO A 46 -12.95 19.31 13.45
CA PRO A 46 -11.56 19.72 13.55
C PRO A 46 -11.36 21.08 12.88
N GLU A 47 -10.58 21.98 13.50
CA GLU A 47 -10.27 23.29 12.91
C GLU A 47 -9.64 23.16 11.51
N LEU A 48 -8.79 22.14 11.34
CA LEU A 48 -8.06 21.90 10.10
C LEU A 48 -8.93 21.38 8.95
N MET A 49 -10.24 21.14 9.14
CA MET A 49 -11.13 20.76 8.02
C MET A 49 -11.18 21.82 6.92
N LYS A 50 -11.03 23.10 7.26
CA LYS A 50 -11.11 24.21 6.31
C LYS A 50 -9.98 24.20 5.27
N ILE A 51 -8.88 23.52 5.58
CA ILE A 51 -7.67 23.47 4.74
C ILE A 51 -7.36 22.05 4.25
N SER A 52 -8.31 21.12 4.37
CA SER A 52 -8.15 19.72 3.97
C SER A 52 -9.22 19.33 2.94
N ASP A 53 -8.84 18.65 1.86
CA ASP A 53 -9.81 18.23 0.83
C ASP A 53 -10.70 17.07 1.31
N ILE A 54 -10.13 16.17 2.11
CA ILE A 54 -10.84 15.03 2.71
C ILE A 54 -10.62 15.02 4.22
N VAL A 55 -11.66 14.77 5.01
CA VAL A 55 -11.57 14.64 6.47
C VAL A 55 -12.07 13.27 6.91
N VAL A 56 -11.20 12.53 7.58
CA VAL A 56 -11.49 11.27 8.25
C VAL A 56 -11.58 11.52 9.76
N SER A 57 -12.79 11.67 10.27
CA SER A 57 -13.05 11.88 11.71
C SER A 57 -13.46 10.58 12.40
N LEU A 58 -12.60 10.07 13.27
CA LEU A 58 -12.71 8.74 13.89
C LEU A 58 -13.47 8.74 15.24
N ARG A 59 -13.74 9.92 15.81
CA ARG A 59 -14.64 10.15 16.95
C ARG A 59 -14.58 9.07 18.05
N THR A 60 -13.39 8.78 18.56
CA THR A 60 -13.12 7.69 19.52
C THR A 60 -13.61 7.96 20.95
N GLY A 61 -14.20 9.14 21.20
CA GLY A 61 -14.65 9.59 22.52
C GLY A 61 -13.51 9.91 23.50
N PRO A 62 -13.83 10.25 24.77
CA PRO A 62 -12.83 10.51 25.82
C PRO A 62 -11.93 9.30 26.05
N GLU A 63 -10.65 9.53 26.33
CA GLU A 63 -9.70 8.48 26.65
C GLU A 63 -9.83 8.03 28.11
N VAL A 64 -9.43 6.79 28.41
CA VAL A 64 -9.44 6.24 29.78
C VAL A 64 -8.52 7.06 30.68
N ILE A 65 -7.34 7.44 30.18
CA ILE A 65 -6.47 8.44 30.79
C ILE A 65 -6.74 9.76 30.05
N ALA A 66 -7.28 10.75 30.75
CA ALA A 66 -7.65 12.04 30.16
C ALA A 66 -6.47 12.63 29.36
N GLY A 67 -6.72 12.93 28.08
CA GLY A 67 -5.73 13.50 27.17
C GLY A 67 -4.70 12.52 26.57
N SER A 68 -4.65 11.26 27.02
CA SER A 68 -3.70 10.25 26.52
C SER A 68 -4.14 9.67 25.16
N THR A 69 -4.12 10.49 24.11
CA THR A 69 -4.59 10.11 22.76
C THR A 69 -3.73 9.06 22.07
N ARG A 70 -2.61 8.64 22.66
CA ARG A 70 -1.85 7.46 22.20
C ARG A 70 -2.63 6.15 22.33
N MET A 71 -3.75 6.15 23.07
CA MET A 71 -4.60 5.00 23.35
C MET A 71 -5.59 4.74 22.21
N LYS A 72 -6.90 5.02 22.40
CA LYS A 72 -7.92 4.71 21.39
C LYS A 72 -7.70 5.51 20.12
N ALA A 73 -7.38 6.79 20.24
CA ALA A 73 -7.17 7.66 19.08
C ALA A 73 -6.01 7.18 18.21
N GLY A 74 -4.85 6.90 18.81
CA GLY A 74 -3.69 6.33 18.10
C GLY A 74 -3.97 4.97 17.47
N THR A 75 -4.71 4.10 18.17
CA THR A 75 -5.11 2.78 17.64
C THR A 75 -6.00 2.93 16.41
N ALA A 76 -7.01 3.81 16.47
CA ALA A 76 -7.91 4.07 15.35
C ALA A 76 -7.15 4.67 14.15
N GLN A 77 -6.24 5.62 14.40
CA GLN A 77 -5.38 6.20 13.35
C GLN A 77 -4.52 5.12 12.67
N LYS A 78 -3.91 4.22 13.44
CA LYS A 78 -3.15 3.08 12.89
C LYS A 78 -4.01 2.21 11.98
N MET A 79 -5.23 1.87 12.39
CA MET A 79 -6.13 1.06 11.57
C MET A 79 -6.44 1.73 10.23
N VAL A 80 -6.72 3.04 10.24
CA VAL A 80 -6.97 3.82 9.02
C VAL A 80 -5.74 3.88 8.12
N LEU A 81 -4.55 4.15 8.67
CA LEU A 81 -3.32 4.20 7.88
C LEU A 81 -3.00 2.83 7.25
N ASN A 82 -3.26 1.74 7.99
CA ASN A 82 -3.16 0.39 7.45
C ASN A 82 -4.17 0.17 6.31
N MET A 83 -5.41 0.64 6.43
CA MET A 83 -6.41 0.53 5.37
C MET A 83 -5.99 1.32 4.12
N ILE A 84 -5.58 2.58 4.28
CA ILE A 84 -5.15 3.45 3.17
C ILE A 84 -3.99 2.81 2.40
N SER A 85 -2.91 2.45 3.11
CA SER A 85 -1.74 1.84 2.48
C SER A 85 -2.07 0.49 1.83
N THR A 86 -2.80 -0.38 2.51
CA THR A 86 -3.16 -1.70 2.00
C THR A 86 -4.05 -1.61 0.75
N VAL A 87 -5.13 -0.83 0.79
CA VAL A 87 -6.06 -0.67 -0.34
C VAL A 87 -5.35 -0.02 -1.53
N THR A 88 -4.46 0.95 -1.28
CA THR A 88 -3.64 1.56 -2.34
C THR A 88 -2.77 0.51 -3.00
N MET A 89 -2.04 -0.30 -2.22
CA MET A 89 -1.17 -1.34 -2.78
C MET A 89 -1.94 -2.46 -3.49
N ILE A 90 -3.16 -2.80 -3.04
CA ILE A 90 -4.06 -3.71 -3.77
C ILE A 90 -4.41 -3.12 -5.13
N LYS A 91 -4.83 -1.84 -5.19
CA LYS A 91 -5.17 -1.16 -6.45
C LYS A 91 -3.99 -1.01 -7.40
N LEU A 92 -2.77 -0.86 -6.87
CA LEU A 92 -1.52 -0.86 -7.63
C LEU A 92 -1.06 -2.27 -8.04
N GLY A 93 -1.87 -3.31 -7.81
CA GLY A 93 -1.58 -4.67 -8.26
C GLY A 93 -0.49 -5.38 -7.45
N LYS A 94 -0.12 -4.90 -6.26
CA LYS A 94 0.92 -5.54 -5.40
C LYS A 94 0.45 -6.85 -4.78
N THR A 95 -0.83 -7.17 -4.91
CA THR A 95 -1.47 -8.40 -4.44
C THR A 95 -2.10 -9.17 -5.58
N PHE A 96 -2.25 -10.48 -5.39
CA PHE A 96 -3.06 -11.36 -6.25
C PHE A 96 -3.95 -12.22 -5.36
N LYS A 97 -5.27 -12.15 -5.56
CA LYS A 97 -6.24 -12.63 -4.55
C LYS A 97 -5.90 -12.00 -3.19
N ASN A 98 -5.72 -12.80 -2.15
CA ASN A 98 -5.27 -12.40 -0.82
C ASN A 98 -3.74 -12.54 -0.60
N TYR A 99 -2.98 -12.90 -1.64
CA TYR A 99 -1.53 -13.06 -1.56
C TYR A 99 -0.77 -11.78 -1.89
N MET A 100 0.24 -11.46 -1.09
CA MET A 100 1.21 -10.40 -1.39
C MET A 100 2.24 -10.97 -2.37
N VAL A 101 2.11 -10.65 -3.66
CA VAL A 101 2.95 -11.23 -4.71
C VAL A 101 4.17 -10.38 -5.04
N ASP A 102 4.18 -9.11 -4.62
CA ASP A 102 5.32 -8.20 -4.78
C ASP A 102 6.17 -8.11 -3.49
N VAL A 103 6.57 -9.29 -2.97
CA VAL A 103 7.41 -9.40 -1.77
C VAL A 103 8.87 -9.24 -2.16
N LYS A 104 9.58 -8.33 -1.49
CA LYS A 104 11.04 -8.26 -1.57
C LYS A 104 11.65 -9.34 -0.69
N ILE A 105 12.42 -10.24 -1.29
CA ILE A 105 13.09 -11.33 -0.59
C ILE A 105 14.41 -10.80 0.00
N MET A 106 14.43 -10.56 1.31
CA MET A 106 15.61 -10.01 2.01
C MET A 106 16.21 -10.99 3.02
N ASN A 107 15.54 -12.12 3.26
CA ASN A 107 15.95 -13.15 4.20
C ASN A 107 15.27 -14.46 3.83
N GLN A 108 15.77 -15.55 4.40
CA GLN A 108 15.28 -16.91 4.15
C GLN A 108 13.77 -17.06 4.43
N LYS A 109 13.24 -16.44 5.49
CA LYS A 109 11.79 -16.47 5.80
C LYS A 109 10.95 -15.88 4.66
N LEU A 110 11.42 -14.81 4.03
CA LEU A 110 10.72 -14.19 2.90
C LEU A 110 10.87 -14.99 1.60
N GLU A 111 11.98 -15.72 1.44
CA GLU A 111 12.16 -16.68 0.34
C GLU A 111 11.17 -17.85 0.47
N GLU A 112 11.13 -18.49 1.64
CA GLU A 112 10.17 -19.58 1.93
C GLU A 112 8.72 -19.11 1.79
N ARG A 113 8.42 -17.88 2.21
CA ARG A 113 7.10 -17.27 2.00
C ARG A 113 6.79 -17.09 0.52
N ALA A 114 7.75 -16.63 -0.28
CA ALA A 114 7.58 -16.45 -1.72
C ALA A 114 7.30 -17.78 -2.43
N GLU A 115 8.09 -18.82 -2.14
CA GLU A 115 7.90 -20.17 -2.68
C GLU A 115 6.51 -20.71 -2.32
N ARG A 116 6.09 -20.56 -1.05
CA ARG A 116 4.75 -20.95 -0.61
C ARG A 116 3.66 -20.21 -1.37
N ILE A 117 3.81 -18.89 -1.56
CA ILE A 117 2.82 -18.10 -2.30
C ILE A 117 2.70 -18.59 -3.74
N ILE A 118 3.83 -18.88 -4.41
CA ILE A 118 3.81 -19.41 -5.78
C ILE A 118 3.10 -20.76 -5.83
N SER A 119 3.42 -21.66 -4.89
CA SER A 119 2.80 -22.98 -4.79
C SER A 119 1.29 -22.91 -4.56
N GLU A 120 0.84 -22.11 -3.60
CA GLU A 120 -0.59 -21.91 -3.30
C GLU A 120 -1.36 -21.27 -4.47
N VAL A 121 -0.70 -20.44 -5.27
CA VAL A 121 -1.33 -19.78 -6.42
C VAL A 121 -1.39 -20.68 -7.64
N THR A 122 -0.36 -21.48 -7.88
CA THR A 122 -0.20 -22.27 -9.11
C THR A 122 -0.54 -23.75 -8.97
N GLY A 123 -0.61 -24.25 -7.73
CA GLY A 123 -0.82 -25.67 -7.41
C GLY A 123 0.42 -26.55 -7.65
N LEU A 124 1.57 -25.97 -7.98
CA LEU A 124 2.80 -26.71 -8.23
C LEU A 124 3.56 -27.05 -6.95
N ASP A 125 4.41 -28.07 -7.03
CA ASP A 125 5.27 -28.49 -5.92
C ASP A 125 6.36 -27.45 -5.62
N LYS A 126 6.92 -27.51 -4.40
CA LYS A 126 7.93 -26.54 -3.94
C LYS A 126 9.19 -26.50 -4.80
N LYS A 127 9.65 -27.64 -5.32
CA LYS A 127 10.88 -27.71 -6.12
C LYS A 127 10.67 -26.93 -7.42
N THR A 128 9.57 -27.21 -8.13
CA THR A 128 9.21 -26.47 -9.34
C THR A 128 9.01 -24.98 -9.06
N CYS A 129 8.36 -24.62 -7.95
CA CYS A 129 8.18 -23.22 -7.56
C CYS A 129 9.50 -22.49 -7.33
N LYS A 130 10.47 -23.15 -6.67
CA LYS A 130 11.81 -22.60 -6.43
C LYS A 130 12.56 -22.35 -7.75
N GLU A 131 12.49 -23.30 -8.68
CA GLU A 131 13.11 -23.16 -10.00
C GLU A 131 12.54 -21.95 -10.77
N TYR A 132 11.21 -21.78 -10.78
CA TYR A 132 10.59 -20.60 -11.39
C TYR A 132 10.89 -19.30 -10.66
N LEU A 133 10.99 -19.32 -9.33
CA LEU A 133 11.38 -18.14 -8.55
C LEU A 133 12.79 -17.68 -8.93
N ILE A 134 13.74 -18.60 -9.11
CA ILE A 134 15.10 -18.31 -9.58
C ILE A 134 15.07 -17.76 -11.01
N LYS A 135 14.34 -18.40 -11.93
CA LYS A 135 14.17 -17.93 -13.33
C LYS A 135 13.61 -16.50 -13.39
N ALA A 136 12.73 -16.15 -12.43
CA ALA A 136 12.11 -14.85 -12.30
C ALA A 136 12.93 -13.80 -11.52
N ASP A 137 14.23 -14.00 -11.33
CA ASP A 137 15.11 -13.11 -10.56
C ASP A 137 14.61 -12.83 -9.13
N MET A 138 14.12 -13.88 -8.45
CA MET A 138 13.60 -13.79 -7.09
C MET A 138 12.35 -12.87 -6.98
N LYS A 139 11.57 -12.72 -8.07
CA LYS A 139 10.32 -11.94 -8.10
C LYS A 139 9.10 -12.86 -8.16
N PRO A 140 8.34 -13.01 -7.06
CA PRO A 140 7.24 -13.97 -7.00
C PRO A 140 6.11 -13.65 -7.98
N LYS A 141 5.76 -12.37 -8.15
CA LYS A 141 4.77 -11.92 -9.13
C LYS A 141 5.12 -12.37 -10.56
N LEU A 142 6.38 -12.23 -10.95
CA LEU A 142 6.86 -12.62 -12.28
C LEU A 142 6.84 -14.15 -12.43
N ALA A 143 7.32 -14.89 -11.42
CA ALA A 143 7.27 -16.35 -11.42
C ALA A 143 5.84 -16.89 -11.60
N ILE A 144 4.87 -16.32 -10.86
CA ILE A 144 3.45 -16.67 -10.99
C ILE A 144 2.95 -16.40 -12.41
N LEU A 145 3.30 -15.26 -12.99
CA LEU A 145 2.86 -14.90 -14.34
C LEU A 145 3.44 -15.86 -15.39
N MET A 146 4.72 -16.22 -15.30
CA MET A 146 5.36 -17.20 -16.18
C MET A 146 4.64 -18.55 -16.09
N ILE A 147 4.39 -19.04 -14.88
CA ILE A 147 3.73 -20.33 -14.67
C ILE A 147 2.30 -20.33 -15.23
N LEU A 148 1.49 -19.32 -14.89
CA LEU A 148 0.07 -19.29 -15.25
C LEU A 148 -0.19 -18.95 -16.72
N SER A 149 0.76 -18.29 -17.39
CA SER A 149 0.67 -17.97 -18.83
C SER A 149 1.37 -18.99 -19.73
N GLY A 150 2.33 -19.74 -19.19
CA GLY A 150 3.20 -20.62 -19.99
C GLY A 150 4.15 -19.86 -20.92
N LYS A 151 4.33 -18.55 -20.72
CA LYS A 151 5.19 -17.69 -21.56
C LYS A 151 6.56 -17.50 -20.91
N ASP A 152 7.53 -17.17 -21.75
CA ASP A 152 8.88 -16.85 -21.30
C ASP A 152 8.94 -15.56 -20.50
N LYS A 153 10.04 -15.41 -19.77
CA LYS A 153 10.29 -14.32 -18.82
C LYS A 153 10.16 -12.95 -19.47
N GLU A 154 10.70 -12.78 -20.67
CA GLU A 154 10.75 -11.52 -21.41
C GLU A 154 9.34 -11.02 -21.74
N PHE A 155 8.47 -11.91 -22.26
CA PHE A 155 7.08 -11.59 -22.53
C PHE A 155 6.32 -11.21 -21.26
N CYS A 156 6.58 -11.93 -20.16
CA CYS A 156 5.96 -11.64 -18.87
C CYS A 156 6.40 -10.29 -18.30
N ILE A 157 7.67 -9.90 -18.46
CA ILE A 157 8.18 -8.58 -18.06
C ILE A 157 7.47 -7.47 -18.85
N GLU A 158 7.35 -7.62 -20.17
CA GLU A 158 6.67 -6.62 -21.00
C GLU A 158 5.18 -6.50 -20.67
N ALA A 159 4.50 -7.60 -20.35
CA ALA A 159 3.12 -7.56 -19.88
C ALA A 159 2.98 -6.81 -18.55
N LEU A 160 3.88 -7.05 -17.59
CA LEU A 160 3.87 -6.36 -16.29
C LEU A 160 4.24 -4.87 -16.39
N LYS A 161 5.04 -4.47 -17.38
CA LYS A 161 5.31 -3.04 -17.66
C LYS A 161 4.06 -2.32 -18.14
N LYS A 162 3.23 -2.98 -18.95
CA LYS A 162 1.95 -2.42 -19.44
C LYS A 162 0.90 -2.39 -18.33
N ASN A 163 0.85 -3.42 -17.49
CA ASN A 163 -0.10 -3.49 -16.39
C ASN A 163 0.48 -4.24 -15.18
N GLU A 164 0.67 -3.55 -14.06
CA GLU A 164 1.18 -4.17 -12.84
C GLU A 164 0.22 -5.18 -12.19
N VAL A 165 -1.08 -5.13 -12.52
CA VAL A 165 -2.10 -6.03 -11.99
C VAL A 165 -2.01 -7.38 -12.69
N LEU A 166 -1.69 -8.43 -11.94
CA LEU A 166 -1.39 -9.76 -12.48
C LEU A 166 -2.56 -10.36 -13.30
N ASN A 167 -3.81 -10.12 -12.91
CA ASN A 167 -4.99 -10.55 -13.68
C ASN A 167 -5.04 -9.92 -15.08
N GLU A 168 -4.69 -8.64 -15.20
CA GLU A 168 -4.72 -7.92 -16.48
C GLU A 168 -3.50 -8.28 -17.35
N ALA A 169 -2.33 -8.46 -16.73
CA ALA A 169 -1.15 -8.99 -17.41
C ALA A 169 -1.42 -10.39 -17.98
N LEU A 170 -2.10 -11.27 -17.22
CA LEU A 170 -2.50 -12.60 -17.68
C LEU A 170 -3.42 -12.56 -18.89
N LYS A 171 -4.43 -11.68 -18.90
CA LYS A 171 -5.33 -11.52 -20.06
C LYS A 171 -4.55 -11.10 -21.31
N THR A 172 -3.58 -10.21 -21.14
CA THR A 172 -2.74 -9.71 -22.24
C THR A 172 -1.87 -10.80 -22.87
N LEU A 173 -1.44 -11.81 -22.10
CA LEU A 173 -0.60 -12.91 -22.58
C LEU A 173 -1.36 -14.11 -23.16
N LYS A 174 -2.67 -14.19 -22.88
CA LYS A 174 -3.56 -15.27 -23.38
C LYS A 174 -4.24 -14.93 -24.70
N ASN A 175 -4.34 -13.63 -25.02
CA ASN A 175 -4.74 -13.13 -26.33
C ASN A 175 -3.53 -13.10 -27.26
#